data_AF-A0A7S3JKA2-F1
#
_entry.id   AF-A0A7S3JKA2-F1
#
_cell.length_a   1.000
_cell.length_b   1.000
_cell.length_c   1.000
_cell.angle_alpha   90.00
_cell.angle_beta   90.00
_cell.angle_gamma   90.00
#
_symmetry.space_group_name_H-M   'P 1'
#
loop_
_entity.id
_entity.type
_entity.pdbx_description
1 polymer ?
#
loop_
_entity_poly.entity_id
_entity_poly.type
_entity_poly.pdbx_seq_one_letter_code
_entity_poly.pdbx_strand_id
1 'polypeptide(L)'
;MLNLFILVILQQFDQYYLAEDNIISKFEKDLLIFKNAWTEFAQTNRCVKMKDSKLVEFFKSMERPLGMSEEDVQNNNDINKNIVQMDIRADEEGYVYFNELLYKVMKKTYGIKHIRNKKLAEQEANTFIKINKLQEKMSKFLISEEKKAIAVNPFLAMM
;
A
#
# COMPACT_ATOMS: atom_id res chain seq x y z
N MET A 1 -17.54 32.04 -10.55
CA MET A 1 -18.89 31.63 -10.10
C MET A 1 -19.27 30.25 -10.62
N LEU A 2 -19.29 30.01 -11.94
CA LEU A 2 -19.70 28.74 -12.55
C LEU A 2 -18.83 27.53 -12.13
N ASN A 3 -17.50 27.70 -12.04
CA ASN A 3 -16.60 26.62 -11.60
C ASN A 3 -16.85 26.18 -10.14
N LEU A 4 -17.18 27.13 -9.26
CA LEU A 4 -17.51 26.86 -7.87
C LEU A 4 -18.83 26.10 -7.77
N PHE A 5 -19.81 26.49 -8.59
CA PHE A 5 -21.10 25.81 -8.67
C PHE A 5 -20.97 24.38 -9.21
N ILE A 6 -20.16 24.16 -10.25
CA ILE A 6 -19.87 22.82 -10.78
C ILE A 6 -19.20 21.94 -9.71
N LEU A 7 -18.25 22.48 -8.95
CA LEU A 7 -17.60 21.74 -7.86
C LEU A 7 -18.60 21.34 -6.76
N VAL A 8 -19.49 22.25 -6.37
CA VAL A 8 -20.53 21.97 -5.37
C VAL A 8 -21.50 20.91 -5.88
N ILE A 9 -21.92 20.99 -7.15
CA ILE A 9 -22.79 19.97 -7.77
C ILE A 9 -22.08 18.61 -7.82
N LEU A 10 -20.81 18.55 -8.21
CA LEU A 10 -20.03 17.30 -8.23
C LEU A 10 -19.93 16.69 -6.83
N GLN A 11 -19.65 17.51 -5.81
CA GLN A 11 -19.58 17.03 -4.43
C GLN A 11 -20.94 16.49 -3.95
N GLN A 12 -22.04 17.17 -4.27
CA GLN A 12 -23.38 16.69 -3.93
C GLN A 12 -23.80 15.46 -4.73
N PHE A 13 -23.35 15.34 -5.98
CA PHE A 13 -23.56 14.16 -6.79
C PHE A 13 -22.88 12.94 -6.18
N ASP A 14 -21.62 13.09 -5.77
CA ASP A 14 -20.86 12.02 -5.13
C ASP A 14 -21.51 11.59 -3.80
N GLN A 15 -22.06 12.54 -3.03
CA GLN A 15 -22.66 12.25 -1.73
C GLN A 15 -24.05 11.62 -1.80
N TYR A 16 -24.88 11.99 -2.79
CA TYR A 16 -26.30 11.62 -2.82
C TYR A 16 -26.70 10.68 -3.96
N TYR A 17 -25.89 10.57 -5.02
CA TYR A 17 -26.22 9.78 -6.22
C TYR A 17 -25.30 8.58 -6.46
N LEU A 18 -24.17 8.48 -5.75
CA LEU A 18 -23.39 7.24 -5.71
C LEU A 18 -24.10 6.27 -4.73
N ALA A 19 -24.36 5.04 -5.19
CA ALA A 19 -24.97 4.02 -4.35
C ALA A 19 -24.15 3.78 -3.07
N GLU A 20 -24.79 3.45 -1.94
CA GLU A 20 -24.10 3.19 -0.66
C GLU A 20 -23.04 2.07 -0.75
N ASP A 21 -23.16 1.17 -1.74
CA ASP A 21 -22.17 0.16 -2.12
C ASP A 21 -21.35 0.58 -3.36
N ASN A 22 -20.81 1.79 -3.34
CA ASN A 22 -19.93 2.27 -4.39
C ASN A 22 -18.50 1.71 -4.22
N ILE A 23 -17.84 1.45 -5.35
CA ILE A 23 -16.45 0.99 -5.45
C ILE A 23 -15.50 1.92 -4.68
N ILE A 24 -15.76 3.23 -4.70
CA ILE A 24 -14.94 4.23 -3.98
C ILE A 24 -15.07 4.06 -2.46
N SER A 25 -16.29 3.96 -1.96
CA SER A 25 -16.56 3.76 -0.53
C SER A 25 -16.02 2.41 -0.05
N LYS A 26 -16.07 1.38 -0.90
CA LYS A 26 -15.43 0.08 -0.63
C LYS A 26 -13.91 0.20 -0.57
N PHE A 27 -13.29 0.92 -1.51
CA PHE A 27 -11.85 1.19 -1.51
C PHE A 27 -11.39 1.91 -0.25
N GLU A 28 -12.15 2.89 0.23
CA GLU A 28 -11.82 3.61 1.46
C GLU A 28 -11.84 2.69 2.70
N LYS A 29 -12.88 1.85 2.82
CA LYS A 29 -12.98 0.83 3.89
C LYS A 29 -11.81 -0.16 3.82
N ASP A 30 -11.55 -0.70 2.63
CA ASP A 30 -10.47 -1.63 2.37
C ASP A 30 -9.10 -1.01 2.71
N LEU A 31 -8.89 0.25 2.36
CA LEU A 31 -7.67 0.99 2.69
C LEU A 31 -7.50 1.18 4.20
N LEU A 32 -8.58 1.39 4.96
CA LEU A 32 -8.53 1.47 6.42
C LEU A 32 -8.14 0.12 7.03
N ILE A 33 -8.75 -0.98 6.55
CA ILE A 33 -8.43 -2.34 6.99
C ILE A 33 -6.94 -2.64 6.76
N PHE A 34 -6.44 -2.35 5.56
CA PHE A 34 -5.04 -2.54 5.22
C PHE A 34 -4.10 -1.75 6.12
N LYS A 35 -4.41 -0.47 6.39
CA LYS A 35 -3.59 0.38 7.28
C LYS A 35 -3.56 -0.16 8.70
N ASN A 36 -4.71 -0.57 9.23
CA ASN A 36 -4.80 -1.11 10.59
C ASN A 36 -3.94 -2.38 10.71
N ALA A 37 -4.12 -3.34 9.80
CA ALA A 37 -3.27 -4.53 9.75
C ALA A 37 -1.79 -4.17 9.59
N TRP A 38 -1.45 -3.22 8.72
CA TRP A 38 -0.05 -2.85 8.48
C TRP A 38 0.62 -2.28 9.73
N THR A 39 -0.11 -1.48 10.51
CA THR A 39 0.44 -0.90 11.74
C THR A 39 0.86 -1.97 12.74
N GLU A 40 0.16 -3.10 12.83
CA GLU A 40 0.52 -4.19 13.76
C GLU A 40 1.87 -4.83 13.40
N PHE A 41 2.12 -5.06 12.11
CA PHE A 41 3.33 -5.76 11.65
C PHE A 41 4.52 -4.84 11.38
N ALA A 42 4.28 -3.57 11.04
CA ALA A 42 5.31 -2.61 10.66
C ALA A 42 5.63 -1.55 11.74
N GLN A 43 4.98 -1.62 12.92
CA GLN A 43 5.25 -0.75 14.07
C GLN A 43 6.75 -0.63 14.40
N THR A 44 7.49 -1.75 14.36
CA THR A 44 8.92 -1.80 14.67
C THR A 44 9.78 -0.92 13.75
N ASN A 45 9.36 -0.74 12.50
CA ASN A 45 10.10 0.03 11.48
C ASN A 45 9.40 1.34 11.15
N ARG A 46 8.74 1.97 12.14
CA ARG A 46 8.01 3.24 11.98
C ARG A 46 6.95 3.19 10.86
N CYS A 47 6.36 2.01 10.61
CA CYS A 47 5.38 1.75 9.56
C CYS A 47 5.86 2.00 8.11
N VAL A 48 7.18 2.09 7.87
CA VAL A 48 7.74 2.37 6.53
C VAL A 48 7.96 1.08 5.73
N LYS A 49 8.53 0.06 6.40
CA LYS A 49 8.93 -1.21 5.77
C LYS A 49 8.62 -2.42 6.64
N MET A 50 8.32 -3.56 6.03
CA MET A 50 8.03 -4.84 6.70
C MET A 50 8.95 -5.92 6.15
N LYS A 51 9.36 -6.90 6.96
CA LYS A 51 10.14 -8.05 6.46
C LYS A 51 9.25 -8.96 5.61
N ASP A 52 9.80 -9.47 4.51
CA ASP A 52 9.09 -10.39 3.61
C ASP A 52 8.61 -11.67 4.34
N SER A 53 9.38 -12.14 5.33
CA SER A 53 9.00 -13.30 6.15
C SER A 53 7.65 -13.15 6.88
N LYS A 54 7.21 -11.92 7.15
CA LYS A 54 5.94 -11.63 7.84
C LYS A 54 4.77 -11.42 6.88
N LEU A 55 5.03 -11.43 5.57
CA LEU A 55 4.02 -11.12 4.56
C LEU A 55 2.89 -12.14 4.54
N VAL A 56 3.20 -13.43 4.75
CA VAL A 56 2.20 -14.50 4.83
C VAL A 56 1.27 -14.30 6.03
N GLU A 57 1.82 -13.96 7.19
CA GLU A 57 1.05 -13.68 8.41
C GLU A 57 0.19 -12.42 8.26
N PHE A 58 0.74 -11.39 7.60
CA PHE A 58 0.03 -10.16 7.27
C PHE A 58 -1.20 -10.41 6.37
N PHE A 59 -1.07 -11.25 5.35
CA PHE A 59 -2.22 -11.58 4.49
C PHE A 59 -3.26 -12.48 5.17
N LYS A 60 -2.87 -13.22 6.23
CA LYS A 60 -3.78 -14.02 7.06
C LYS A 60 -4.59 -13.16 8.04
N SER A 61 -4.07 -12.03 8.49
CA SER A 61 -4.78 -11.15 9.42
C SER A 61 -5.87 -10.31 8.76
N MET A 62 -5.95 -10.30 7.42
CA MET A 62 -6.94 -9.56 6.65
C MET A 62 -7.99 -10.50 6.04
N GLU A 63 -9.25 -10.09 6.03
CA GLU A 63 -10.34 -10.83 5.39
C GLU A 63 -10.41 -10.55 3.87
N ARG A 64 -11.17 -11.37 3.12
CA ARG A 64 -11.45 -11.12 1.69
C ARG A 64 -12.22 -9.79 1.55
N PRO A 65 -11.92 -8.96 0.52
CA PRO A 65 -11.21 -9.25 -0.73
C PRO A 65 -9.70 -8.93 -0.72
N LEU A 66 -9.18 -8.28 0.33
CA LEU A 66 -7.78 -7.86 0.40
C LEU A 66 -6.84 -8.94 0.90
N GLY A 67 -7.29 -9.72 1.89
CA GLY A 67 -6.58 -10.87 2.43
C GLY A 67 -7.18 -12.18 1.95
N MET A 68 -7.25 -13.16 2.84
CA MET A 68 -7.62 -14.54 2.53
C MET A 68 -8.83 -14.98 3.38
N SER A 69 -9.61 -15.96 2.91
CA SER A 69 -10.69 -16.51 3.74
C SER A 69 -10.14 -17.54 4.73
N GLU A 70 -10.86 -17.81 5.80
CA GLU A 70 -10.50 -18.84 6.79
C GLU A 70 -10.20 -20.22 6.16
N GLU A 71 -10.87 -20.56 5.05
CA GLU A 71 -10.61 -21.78 4.27
C GLU A 71 -9.23 -21.80 3.59
N ASP A 72 -8.71 -20.64 3.16
CA ASP A 72 -7.40 -20.51 2.53
C ASP A 72 -6.28 -20.46 3.58
N VAL A 73 -6.58 -20.10 4.84
CA VAL A 73 -5.62 -20.08 5.96
C VAL A 73 -5.10 -21.48 6.26
N GLN A 74 -5.92 -22.50 6.02
CA GLN A 74 -5.54 -23.92 6.12
C GLN A 74 -4.47 -24.31 5.09
N ASN A 75 -4.43 -23.63 3.94
CA ASN A 75 -3.63 -24.01 2.78
C ASN A 75 -2.60 -22.92 2.44
N ASN A 76 -1.48 -22.91 3.17
CA ASN A 76 -0.37 -21.94 2.99
C ASN A 76 0.10 -21.80 1.53
N ASN A 77 -0.07 -22.85 0.71
CA ASN A 77 0.32 -22.87 -0.70
C ASN A 77 -0.49 -21.88 -1.55
N ASP A 78 -1.78 -21.69 -1.29
CA ASP A 78 -2.62 -20.76 -2.06
C ASP A 78 -2.28 -19.31 -1.72
N ILE A 79 -1.87 -19.05 -0.48
CA ILE A 79 -1.38 -17.75 -0.04
C ILE A 79 -0.06 -17.41 -0.72
N ASN A 80 0.90 -18.34 -0.70
CA ASN A 80 2.19 -18.17 -1.37
C ASN A 80 2.02 -17.95 -2.88
N LYS A 81 1.13 -18.71 -3.53
CA LYS A 81 0.83 -18.53 -4.95
C LYS A 81 0.28 -17.14 -5.24
N ASN A 82 -0.62 -16.64 -4.39
CA ASN A 82 -1.17 -15.29 -4.51
C ASN A 82 -0.12 -14.20 -4.30
N ILE A 83 0.78 -14.36 -3.33
CA ILE A 83 1.89 -13.43 -3.08
C ILE A 83 2.84 -13.39 -4.28
N VAL A 84 3.24 -14.54 -4.81
CA VAL A 84 4.11 -14.64 -5.98
C VAL A 84 3.46 -14.00 -7.21
N GLN A 85 2.15 -14.18 -7.41
CA GLN A 85 1.41 -13.52 -8.50
C GLN A 85 1.39 -11.99 -8.40
N MET A 86 1.54 -11.42 -7.20
CA MET A 86 1.57 -9.96 -7.02
C MET A 86 2.90 -9.33 -7.43
N ASP A 87 3.97 -10.12 -7.64
CA ASP A 87 5.30 -9.64 -8.05
C ASP A 87 5.77 -8.49 -7.12
N ILE A 88 5.78 -8.75 -5.82
CA ILE A 88 6.21 -7.79 -4.79
C ILE A 88 7.74 -7.76 -4.78
N ARG A 89 8.35 -6.58 -4.90
CA ARG A 89 9.81 -6.47 -4.84
C ARG A 89 10.22 -6.24 -3.40
N ALA A 90 11.08 -7.14 -2.91
CA ALA A 90 11.80 -6.91 -1.67
C ALA A 90 13.13 -6.22 -1.97
N ASP A 91 13.57 -5.37 -1.05
CA ASP A 91 14.90 -4.77 -1.06
C ASP A 91 16.00 -5.82 -0.81
N GLU A 92 17.28 -5.47 -0.98
CA GLU A 92 18.44 -6.37 -0.79
C GLU A 92 18.48 -6.99 0.61
N GLU A 93 17.94 -6.29 1.61
CA GLU A 93 17.81 -6.73 3.01
C GLU A 93 16.53 -7.55 3.30
N GLY A 94 15.69 -7.81 2.29
CA GLY A 94 14.44 -8.57 2.44
C GLY A 94 13.27 -7.76 3.03
N TYR A 95 13.28 -6.43 2.85
CA TYR A 95 12.21 -5.55 3.30
C TYR A 95 11.29 -5.12 2.15
N VAL A 96 9.99 -5.11 2.41
CA VAL A 96 8.94 -4.64 1.51
C VAL A 96 8.42 -3.29 2.02
N TYR A 97 8.28 -2.32 1.11
CA TYR A 97 7.79 -0.98 1.44
C TYR A 97 6.26 -0.90 1.43
N PHE A 98 5.70 -0.10 2.35
CA PHE A 98 4.25 0.12 2.46
C PHE A 98 3.60 0.53 1.14
N ASN A 99 4.16 1.56 0.49
CA ASN A 99 3.58 2.15 -0.73
C ASN A 99 3.52 1.13 -1.88
N GLU A 100 4.54 0.27 -1.97
CA GLU A 100 4.62 -0.75 -3.00
C GLU A 100 3.60 -1.86 -2.75
N LEU A 101 3.56 -2.38 -1.52
CA LEU A 101 2.61 -3.43 -1.16
C LEU A 101 1.16 -2.95 -1.31
N LEU A 102 0.85 -1.76 -0.81
CA LEU A 102 -0.48 -1.16 -0.92
C LEU A 102 -0.91 -1.05 -2.39
N TYR A 103 -0.02 -0.54 -3.25
CA TYR A 103 -0.33 -0.41 -4.67
C TYR A 103 -0.62 -1.77 -5.31
N LYS A 104 0.19 -2.80 -5.03
CA LYS A 104 0.02 -4.14 -5.59
C LYS A 104 -1.26 -4.82 -5.12
N VAL A 105 -1.58 -4.73 -3.82
CA VAL A 105 -2.80 -5.30 -3.24
C VAL A 105 -4.05 -4.61 -3.81
N MET A 106 -4.07 -3.28 -3.82
CA MET A 106 -5.20 -2.53 -4.38
C MET A 106 -5.37 -2.75 -5.87
N LYS A 107 -4.26 -2.86 -6.62
CA LYS A 107 -4.29 -3.22 -8.05
C LYS A 107 -4.84 -4.63 -8.27
N LYS A 108 -4.58 -5.59 -7.39
CA LYS A 108 -5.16 -6.93 -7.52
C LYS A 108 -6.68 -6.91 -7.34
N THR A 109 -7.17 -6.17 -6.34
CA THR A 109 -8.59 -6.14 -5.98
C THR A 109 -9.42 -5.32 -6.96
N TYR A 110 -8.89 -4.17 -7.41
CA TYR A 110 -9.63 -3.21 -8.24
C TYR A 110 -9.11 -3.09 -9.68
N GLY A 111 -7.95 -3.66 -9.99
CA GLY A 111 -7.35 -3.58 -11.31
C GLY A 111 -8.10 -4.44 -12.32
N ILE A 112 -8.62 -3.80 -13.36
CA ILE A 112 -9.29 -4.50 -14.46
C ILE A 112 -8.23 -5.20 -15.31
N LYS A 113 -8.31 -6.54 -15.42
CA LYS A 113 -7.33 -7.41 -16.11
C LYS A 113 -7.12 -7.12 -17.61
N HIS A 114 -7.93 -6.25 -18.22
CA HIS A 114 -7.97 -6.06 -19.68
C HIS A 114 -7.90 -4.59 -20.13
N ILE A 115 -6.97 -3.82 -19.58
CA ILE A 115 -6.75 -2.47 -20.05
C ILE A 115 -5.67 -2.47 -21.14
N ARG A 116 -6.07 -2.69 -22.40
CA ARG A 116 -5.26 -2.35 -23.59
C ARG A 116 -5.25 -0.83 -23.88
N ASN A 117 -5.59 0.01 -22.90
CA ASN A 117 -5.66 1.45 -23.08
C ASN A 117 -4.31 2.09 -22.77
N LYS A 118 -3.67 2.66 -23.81
CA LYS A 118 -2.35 3.30 -23.75
C LYS A 118 -2.24 4.36 -22.65
N LYS A 119 -3.30 5.14 -22.41
CA LYS A 119 -3.32 6.19 -21.37
C LYS A 119 -3.19 5.63 -19.95
N LEU A 120 -3.83 4.50 -19.68
CA LEU A 120 -3.78 3.88 -18.37
C LEU A 120 -2.41 3.22 -18.14
N ALA A 121 -1.82 2.59 -19.15
CA ALA A 121 -0.45 2.08 -19.08
C ALA A 121 0.59 3.18 -18.81
N GLU A 122 0.42 4.36 -19.40
CA GLU A 122 1.26 5.53 -19.12
C GLU A 122 1.09 6.04 -17.68
N GLN A 123 -0.13 6.10 -17.17
CA GLN A 123 -0.41 6.45 -15.77
C GLN A 123 0.18 5.41 -14.79
N GLU A 124 0.17 4.13 -15.14
CA GLU A 124 0.83 3.09 -14.36
C GLU A 124 2.34 3.31 -14.30
N ALA A 125 2.99 3.54 -15.45
CA ALA A 125 4.42 3.82 -15.50
C ALA A 125 4.78 5.06 -14.66
N ASN A 126 3.98 6.12 -14.76
CA ASN A 126 4.17 7.33 -13.96
C ASN A 126 3.98 7.06 -12.46
N THR A 127 3.05 6.19 -12.09
CA THR A 127 2.81 5.78 -10.70
C THR A 127 4.00 5.00 -10.15
N PHE A 128 4.56 4.06 -10.91
CA PHE A 128 5.78 3.36 -10.52
C PHE A 128 6.96 4.31 -10.33
N ILE A 129 7.16 5.27 -11.24
CA ILE A 129 8.22 6.29 -11.10
C ILE A 129 8.01 7.12 -9.82
N LYS A 130 6.76 7.48 -9.48
CA LYS A 130 6.44 8.20 -8.25
C LYS A 130 6.73 7.37 -7.00
N ILE A 131 6.37 6.08 -7.00
CA ILE A 131 6.63 5.18 -5.88
C ILE A 131 8.14 5.08 -5.62
N ASN A 132 8.96 4.88 -6.66
CA ASN A 132 10.42 4.83 -6.53
C ASN A 132 10.98 6.16 -5.98
N LYS A 133 10.51 7.29 -6.50
CA LYS A 133 10.91 8.61 -5.98
C LYS A 133 10.52 8.81 -4.51
N LEU A 134 9.38 8.27 -4.07
CA LEU A 134 8.95 8.32 -2.67
C LEU A 134 9.85 7.44 -1.79
N GLN A 135 10.21 6.24 -2.24
CA GLN A 135 11.16 5.37 -1.54
C GLN A 135 12.54 6.04 -1.38
N GLU A 136 13.05 6.69 -2.44
CA GLU A 136 14.30 7.45 -2.39
C GLU A 136 14.25 8.65 -1.44
N LYS A 137 13.12 9.37 -1.39
CA LYS A 137 12.94 10.48 -0.44
C LYS A 137 12.89 9.99 0.99
N MET A 138 12.18 8.89 1.24
CA MET A 138 12.03 8.31 2.58
C MET A 138 13.35 7.75 3.10
N SER A 139 14.13 7.05 2.28
CA SER A 139 15.47 6.59 2.68
C SER A 139 16.40 7.75 3.02
N LYS A 140 16.42 8.82 2.21
CA LYS A 140 17.20 10.04 2.52
C LYS A 140 16.76 10.72 3.81
N PHE A 141 15.45 10.76 4.08
CA PHE A 141 14.91 11.34 5.30
C PHE A 141 15.37 10.54 6.54
N LEU A 142 15.26 9.21 6.51
CA LEU A 142 15.70 8.33 7.60
C LEU A 142 17.21 8.49 7.88
N ILE A 143 18.05 8.50 6.84
CA ILE A 143 19.50 8.73 6.97
C ILE A 143 19.78 10.12 7.58
N SER A 144 18.99 11.14 7.24
CA SER A 144 19.15 12.47 7.82
C SER A 144 18.74 12.54 9.29
N GLU A 145 17.72 11.77 9.70
CA GLU A 145 17.31 11.65 11.10
C GLU A 145 18.33 10.87 11.91
N GLU A 146 18.86 9.77 11.40
CA GLU A 146 19.92 9.00 12.06
C GLU A 146 21.17 9.86 12.27
N LYS A 147 21.58 10.63 11.26
CA LYS A 147 22.70 11.59 11.39
C LYS A 147 22.42 12.66 12.44
N LYS A 148 21.19 13.16 12.54
CA LYS A 148 20.79 14.11 13.59
C LYS A 148 20.79 13.45 14.97
N ALA A 149 20.29 12.22 15.09
CA ALA A 149 20.27 11.46 16.34
C ALA A 149 21.68 11.16 16.85
N ILE A 150 22.59 10.77 15.95
CA ILE A 150 24.02 10.57 16.25
C ILE A 150 24.69 11.89 16.64
N ALA A 151 24.34 13.01 15.98
CA ALA A 151 24.88 14.32 16.31
C ALA A 151 24.46 14.82 17.71
N VAL A 152 23.24 14.48 18.17
CA VAL A 152 22.78 14.83 19.53
C VAL A 152 23.19 13.80 20.59
N ASN A 153 23.57 12.59 20.21
CA ASN A 153 24.11 11.57 21.12
C ASN A 153 25.17 10.68 20.42
N PRO A 154 26.47 10.97 20.61
CA PRO A 154 27.57 10.28 19.93
C PRO A 154 27.70 8.80 20.30
N PHE A 155 27.14 8.35 21.44
CA PHE A 155 27.19 6.95 21.85
C PHE A 155 26.41 6.02 20.89
N LEU A 156 25.45 6.57 20.13
CA LEU A 156 24.72 5.83 19.10
C LEU A 156 25.59 5.45 17.89
N ALA A 157 26.76 6.06 17.70
CA ALA A 157 27.68 5.72 16.60
C ALA A 157 28.65 4.57 16.94
N MET A 158 28.72 4.15 18.21
CA MET A 158 29.65 3.13 18.70
C MET A 158 29.01 1.76 18.96
N MET A 159 27.69 1.62 18.79
CA MET A 159 26.97 0.33 18.74
C MET A 159 26.79 -0.12 17.29
#